data_AF-A0AAP9ESZ0-F1
#
_entry.id   AF-A0AAP9ESZ0-F1
#
_cell.length_a   1.000
_cell.length_b   1.000
_cell.length_c   1.000
_cell.angle_alpha   90.00
_cell.angle_beta   90.00
_cell.angle_gamma   90.00
#
_symmetry.space_group_name_H-M   'P 1'
#
loop_
_entity.id
_entity.type
_entity.pdbx_description
1 polymer ?
#
loop_
_entity_poly.entity_id
_entity_poly.type
_entity_poly.pdbx_seq_one_letter_code
_entity_poly.pdbx_strand_id
1 'polypeptide(L)'
;MSVLPGSVSLSDGRCLALKEIDPADMLDLIEAAGSAVNGPAAATWLGYAEMICSVTAIDGVPVQMPGTKEEIRDLARRLGKIGVAALHPLFQQEQDEEAVVATAKN
;
A
#
# COMPACT_ATOMS: atom_id res chain seq x y z
N MET A 1 3.26 -1.95 16.41
CA MET A 1 4.30 -2.45 15.51
C MET A 1 3.55 -3.13 14.40
N SER A 2 3.55 -2.55 13.21
CA SER A 2 2.93 -3.17 12.03
C SER A 2 3.48 -4.59 11.87
N VAL A 3 2.58 -5.56 11.69
CA VAL A 3 2.95 -6.97 11.48
C VAL A 3 3.04 -7.26 9.98
N LEU A 4 3.43 -6.27 9.17
CA LEU A 4 3.55 -6.46 7.73
C LEU A 4 4.62 -7.53 7.46
N PRO A 5 4.28 -8.65 6.81
CA PRO A 5 5.24 -9.69 6.50
C PRO A 5 6.24 -9.16 5.46
N GLY A 6 7.51 -9.59 5.54
CA GLY A 6 8.52 -9.17 4.55
C GLY A 6 8.22 -9.64 3.12
N SER A 7 7.32 -10.62 2.95
CA SER A 7 6.87 -11.08 1.63
C SER A 7 5.50 -11.77 1.67
N VAL A 8 4.80 -11.79 0.55
CA VAL A 8 3.56 -12.57 0.33
C VAL A 8 3.63 -13.37 -0.97
N SER A 9 3.30 -14.65 -0.90
CA SER A 9 3.15 -15.52 -2.08
C SER A 9 1.75 -15.42 -2.66
N LEU A 10 1.67 -15.20 -3.96
CA LEU A 10 0.41 -15.09 -4.70
C LEU A 10 -0.05 -16.45 -5.23
N SER A 11 -1.35 -16.59 -5.45
CA SER A 11 -1.94 -17.82 -6.00
C SER A 11 -1.57 -18.10 -7.46
N ASP A 12 -1.05 -17.10 -8.18
CA ASP A 12 -0.51 -17.24 -9.54
C ASP A 12 0.98 -17.62 -9.57
N GLY A 13 1.58 -17.90 -8.39
CA GLY A 13 2.97 -18.34 -8.25
C GLY A 13 3.98 -17.21 -8.12
N ARG A 14 3.55 -15.95 -8.23
CA ARG A 14 4.43 -14.80 -7.98
C ARG A 14 4.68 -14.57 -6.49
N CYS A 15 5.77 -13.87 -6.16
CA CYS A 15 6.09 -13.45 -4.80
C CYS A 15 6.29 -11.93 -4.75
N LEU A 16 5.64 -11.27 -3.80
CA LEU A 16 5.85 -9.85 -3.53
C LEU A 16 6.72 -9.69 -2.30
N ALA A 17 7.77 -8.86 -2.37
CA ALA A 17 8.48 -8.38 -1.18
C ALA A 17 7.85 -7.06 -0.72
N LEU A 18 7.68 -6.89 0.59
CA LEU A 18 6.98 -5.76 1.18
C LEU A 18 7.87 -5.00 2.16
N LYS A 19 7.65 -3.69 2.29
CA LYS A 19 8.15 -2.85 3.37
C LYS A 19 7.01 -2.04 3.97
N GLU A 20 7.12 -1.71 5.25
CA GLU A 20 6.28 -0.69 5.87
C GLU A 20 6.56 0.67 5.21
N ILE A 21 5.52 1.45 4.98
CA ILE A 21 5.63 2.81 4.47
C ILE A 21 5.91 3.72 5.66
N ASP A 22 7.08 4.35 5.67
CA ASP A 22 7.44 5.24 6.76
C ASP A 22 6.84 6.65 6.57
N PRO A 23 6.92 7.54 7.58
CA PRO A 23 6.37 8.90 7.45
C PRO A 23 7.00 9.73 6.32
N ALA A 24 8.25 9.49 5.94
CA ALA A 24 8.88 10.19 4.82
C ALA A 24 8.35 9.64 3.49
N ASP A 25 8.24 8.32 3.35
CA ASP A 25 7.58 7.68 2.21
C ASP A 25 6.14 8.19 2.03
N MET A 26 5.40 8.43 3.13
CA MET A 26 4.05 9.02 3.06
C MET A 26 4.04 10.45 2.52
N LEU A 27 5.03 11.28 2.86
CA LEU A 27 5.14 12.63 2.30
C LEU A 27 5.41 12.57 0.79
N ASP A 28 6.34 11.71 0.38
CA ASP A 28 6.64 11.47 -1.03
C ASP A 28 5.40 10.94 -1.78
N LEU A 29 4.62 10.06 -1.14
CA LEU A 29 3.38 9.53 -1.70
C LEU A 29 2.29 10.60 -1.86
N ILE A 30 2.14 11.49 -0.88
CA ILE A 30 1.21 12.62 -0.95
C ILE A 30 1.60 13.55 -2.11
N GLU A 31 2.90 13.80 -2.29
CA GLU A 31 3.40 14.58 -3.42
C GLU A 31 3.11 13.87 -4.76
N ALA A 32 3.43 12.57 -4.86
CA ALA A 32 3.18 11.76 -6.04
C ALA A 32 1.70 11.71 -6.43
N ALA A 33 0.80 11.69 -5.44
CA ALA A 33 -0.65 11.70 -5.64
C ALA A 33 -1.16 12.95 -6.36
N GLY A 34 -0.49 14.10 -6.13
CA GLY A 34 -0.86 15.39 -6.66
C GLY A 34 -2.34 15.72 -6.39
N SER A 35 -3.10 16.08 -7.42
CA SER A 35 -4.50 16.50 -7.26
C SER A 35 -5.44 15.42 -6.70
N ALA A 36 -5.02 14.15 -6.64
CA ALA A 36 -5.84 13.08 -6.09
C ALA A 36 -6.15 13.27 -4.59
N VAL A 37 -5.28 13.98 -3.85
CA VAL A 37 -5.48 14.24 -2.41
C VAL A 37 -6.46 15.39 -2.12
N ASN A 38 -6.94 16.10 -3.14
CA ASN A 38 -7.83 17.25 -2.96
C ASN A 38 -9.32 16.91 -3.09
N GLY A 39 -9.65 15.65 -3.41
CA GLY A 39 -11.03 15.21 -3.65
C GLY A 39 -11.66 14.49 -2.45
N PRO A 40 -13.00 14.27 -2.47
CA PRO A 40 -13.69 13.47 -1.44
C PRO A 40 -13.15 12.03 -1.29
N ALA A 41 -12.48 11.51 -2.32
CA ALA A 41 -11.87 10.18 -2.32
C ALA A 41 -10.39 10.19 -1.87
N ALA A 42 -9.85 11.31 -1.38
CA ALA A 42 -8.44 11.45 -1.03
C ALA A 42 -7.94 10.38 -0.06
N ALA A 43 -8.67 10.15 1.03
CA ALA A 43 -8.30 9.16 2.04
C ALA A 43 -8.28 7.74 1.47
N THR A 44 -9.31 7.37 0.70
CA THR A 44 -9.38 6.07 0.01
C THR A 44 -8.25 5.93 -1.01
N TRP A 45 -7.94 6.99 -1.76
CA TRP A 45 -6.86 6.97 -2.72
C TRP A 45 -5.51 6.76 -2.04
N LEU A 46 -5.22 7.50 -0.96
CA LEU A 46 -3.96 7.40 -0.22
C LEU A 46 -3.78 6.03 0.41
N GLY A 47 -4.79 5.49 1.11
CA GLY A 47 -4.67 4.16 1.71
C GLY A 47 -4.48 3.06 0.66
N TYR A 48 -5.10 3.21 -0.52
CA TYR A 48 -4.87 2.28 -1.62
C TYR A 48 -3.47 2.41 -2.21
N ALA A 49 -2.97 3.63 -2.36
CA ALA A 49 -1.64 3.92 -2.87
C ALA A 49 -0.53 3.46 -1.91
N GLU A 50 -0.71 3.65 -0.60
CA GLU A 50 0.17 3.18 0.47
C GLU A 50 0.34 1.66 0.40
N MET A 51 -0.79 0.92 0.35
CA MET A 51 -0.79 -0.52 0.18
C MET A 51 -0.02 -0.95 -1.08
N ILE A 52 -0.24 -0.29 -2.22
CA ILE A 52 0.46 -0.60 -3.47
C ILE A 52 1.96 -0.31 -3.37
N CYS A 53 2.33 0.83 -2.79
CA CYS A 53 3.72 1.29 -2.72
C CYS A 53 4.55 0.55 -1.67
N SER A 54 3.90 -0.21 -0.76
CA SER A 54 4.59 -1.13 0.15
C SER A 54 5.38 -2.21 -0.59
N VAL A 55 5.04 -2.50 -1.85
CA VAL A 55 5.71 -3.54 -2.65
C VAL A 55 7.07 -3.04 -3.14
N THR A 56 8.14 -3.69 -2.68
CA THR A 56 9.54 -3.37 -3.02
C THR A 56 10.15 -4.30 -4.07
N ALA A 57 9.57 -5.49 -4.28
CA ALA A 57 9.97 -6.39 -5.36
C ALA A 57 8.82 -7.29 -5.81
N ILE A 58 8.87 -7.72 -7.07
CA ILE A 58 8.00 -8.75 -7.66
C ILE A 58 8.91 -9.84 -8.22
N ASP A 59 8.80 -11.06 -7.73
CA ASP A 59 9.61 -12.21 -8.14
C ASP A 59 11.12 -11.95 -8.00
N GLY A 60 11.50 -11.25 -6.93
CA GLY A 60 12.89 -10.85 -6.65
C GLY A 60 13.40 -9.71 -7.53
N VAL A 61 12.61 -9.19 -8.47
CA VAL A 61 12.95 -8.00 -9.26
C VAL A 61 12.53 -6.76 -8.49
N PRO A 62 13.47 -5.87 -8.10
CA PRO A 62 13.14 -4.66 -7.36
C PRO A 62 12.17 -3.76 -8.14
N VAL A 63 11.25 -3.16 -7.39
CA VAL A 63 10.34 -2.12 -7.85
C VAL A 63 10.80 -0.82 -7.23
N GLN A 64 10.97 0.23 -8.05
CA GLN A 64 11.24 1.57 -7.55
C GLN A 64 9.97 2.16 -6.94
N MET A 65 10.12 2.89 -5.83
CA MET A 65 9.03 3.65 -5.24
C MET A 65 8.45 4.61 -6.30
N PRO A 66 7.13 4.58 -6.57
CA PRO A 66 6.53 5.49 -7.53
C PRO A 66 6.66 6.96 -7.09
N GLY A 67 7.09 7.85 -8.00
CA GLY A 67 7.17 9.29 -7.77
C GLY A 67 6.00 10.07 -8.36
N THR A 68 5.11 9.41 -9.11
CA THR A 68 3.93 10.05 -9.72
C THR A 68 2.68 9.18 -9.63
N LYS A 69 1.51 9.83 -9.69
CA LYS A 69 0.20 9.17 -9.75
C LYS A 69 0.11 8.13 -10.87
N GLU A 70 0.72 8.40 -12.01
CA GLU A 70 0.74 7.50 -13.16
C GLU A 70 1.57 6.24 -12.87
N GLU A 71 2.74 6.38 -12.26
CA GLU A 71 3.59 5.26 -11.85
C GLU A 71 2.92 4.38 -10.78
N ILE A 72 2.18 4.97 -9.84
CA ILE A 72 1.40 4.23 -8.84
C ILE A 72 0.35 3.36 -9.53
N ARG A 73 -0.33 3.90 -10.55
CA ARG A 73 -1.30 3.12 -11.34
C ARG A 73 -0.61 2.04 -12.16
N ASP A 74 0.57 2.30 -12.70
CA ASP A 74 1.32 1.28 -13.44
C ASP A 74 1.79 0.15 -12.53
N LEU A 75 2.21 0.46 -11.31
CA LEU A 75 2.49 -0.56 -10.30
C LEU A 75 1.22 -1.35 -9.96
N ALA A 76 0.08 -0.69 -9.72
CA ALA A 76 -1.19 -1.35 -9.48
C ALA A 76 -1.58 -2.30 -10.63
N ARG A 77 -1.35 -1.90 -11.89
CA ARG A 77 -1.57 -2.74 -13.08
C ARG A 77 -0.64 -3.95 -13.11
N ARG A 78 0.63 -3.79 -12.74
CA ARG A 78 1.62 -4.88 -12.66
C ARG A 78 1.26 -5.89 -11.56
N LEU A 79 0.81 -5.42 -10.40
CA LEU A 79 0.29 -6.29 -9.33
C LEU A 79 -0.96 -7.05 -9.80
N GLY A 80 -1.83 -6.33 -10.52
CA GLY A 80 -3.10 -6.86 -10.99
C GLY A 80 -4.04 -7.20 -9.85
N LYS A 81 -5.19 -7.79 -10.18
CA LYS A 81 -6.25 -8.09 -9.19
C LYS A 81 -5.77 -9.07 -8.11
N ILE A 82 -4.97 -10.06 -8.48
CA ILE A 82 -4.45 -11.09 -7.56
C ILE A 82 -3.50 -10.46 -6.54
N GLY A 83 -2.56 -9.63 -6.98
CA GLY A 83 -1.62 -8.95 -6.09
C GLY A 83 -2.34 -8.02 -5.13
N VAL A 84 -3.21 -7.15 -5.64
CA VAL A 84 -4.01 -6.24 -4.80
C VAL A 84 -4.86 -6.99 -3.78
N ALA A 85 -5.55 -8.07 -4.19
CA ALA A 85 -6.38 -8.85 -3.29
C ALA A 85 -5.57 -9.55 -2.19
N ALA A 86 -4.32 -9.95 -2.47
CA ALA A 86 -3.43 -10.53 -1.47
C ALA A 86 -2.91 -9.50 -0.47
N LEU A 87 -2.75 -8.23 -0.89
CA LEU A 87 -2.31 -7.15 0.00
C LEU A 87 -3.43 -6.64 0.92
N HIS A 88 -4.67 -6.60 0.43
CA HIS A 88 -5.78 -5.97 1.15
C HIS A 88 -5.93 -6.39 2.63
N PRO A 89 -5.90 -7.69 2.99
CA PRO A 89 -6.05 -8.12 4.38
C PRO A 89 -4.93 -7.62 5.31
N LEU A 90 -3.73 -7.39 4.76
CA LEU A 90 -2.57 -6.94 5.54
C LEU A 90 -2.73 -5.50 6.02
N PHE A 91 -3.43 -4.66 5.26
CA PHE A 91 -3.65 -3.24 5.55
C PHE A 91 -5.03 -2.99 6.17
N GLN A 92 -5.96 -3.93 6.06
CA GLN A 92 -7.27 -3.85 6.70
C GLN A 92 -7.17 -4.17 8.21
N GLN A 93 -6.25 -5.06 8.60
CA GLN A 93 -5.99 -5.39 10.01
C GLN A 93 -5.52 -4.18 10.84
N GLU A 94 -4.79 -3.25 10.22
CA GLU A 94 -4.31 -2.03 10.88
C GLU A 94 -5.44 -1.03 11.16
N GLN A 95 -6.44 -0.93 10.27
CA GLN A 95 -7.58 -0.01 10.44
C GLN A 95 -8.52 -0.45 11.57
N ASP A 96 -8.74 -1.77 11.71
CA ASP A 96 -9.60 -2.32 12.76
C ASP A 96 -8.94 -2.21 14.15
N GLU A 97 -7.63 -2.43 14.27
CA GLU A 97 -6.91 -2.26 15.54
C GLU A 97 -6.89 -0.80 16.02
N GLU A 98 -6.68 0.16 15.12
CA GLU A 98 -6.68 1.58 15.46
C GLU A 98 -8.08 2.07 15.90
N ALA A 99 -9.15 1.56 15.27
CA ALA A 99 -10.53 1.83 15.65
C ALA A 99 -10.92 1.25 17.04
N VAL A 100 -10.44 0.06 17.38
CA VAL A 100 -10.70 -0.56 18.70
C VAL A 100 -10.02 0.23 19.83
N VAL A 101 -8.79 0.72 19.63
CA VAL A 101 -8.09 1.54 20.63
C VAL A 101 -8.74 2.91 20.82
N ALA A 102 -9.32 3.49 19.76
CA ALA A 102 -10.04 4.77 19.83
C ALA A 102 -11.35 4.67 20.64
N THR A 103 -12.07 3.55 20.55
CA THR A 103 -13.34 3.35 21.28
C THR A 103 -13.15 2.97 22.76
N ALA A 104 -11.99 2.43 23.13
CA ALA A 104 -11.69 2.04 24.52
C ALA A 104 -11.24 3.21 25.44
N LYS A 105 -11.11 4.43 24.90
CA LYS A 105 -10.64 5.63 25.63
C LYS A 105 -11.75 6.61 26.03
N ASN A 106 -13.03 6.23 25.90
CA ASN A 106 -14.18 7.10 26.21
C ASN A 106 -15.05 6.54 27.34
#